data_AF-A0A522YY89-F1
#
_entry.id   AF-A0A522YY89-F1
#
_cell.length_a   1.000
_cell.length_b   1.000
_cell.length_c   1.000
_cell.angle_alpha   90.00
_cell.angle_beta   90.00
_cell.angle_gamma   90.00
#
_symmetry.space_group_name_H-M   'P 1'
#
loop_
_entity.id
_entity.type
_entity.pdbx_description
1 polymer ?
#
loop_
_entity_poly.entity_id
_entity_poly.type
_entity_poly.pdbx_seq_one_letter_code
_entity_poly.pdbx_strand_id
1 'polypeptide(L)'
;MKWVSLFIGLAILAYTVNTYYLKPQQAAQQAALEPPPVPPTPPVVEEAPPPVLDEKAMEKIRLSTKDSTPSVRWEAVNLLVTSGHPDADRYLMEVLERDTEPELRLRAIDTLRPRPGEAVSKGLLKGLKDSEPEVRLAALEALTQREDLDPSRWVSDLVGDSDERVRLAAIRTLNILNERRETKKREAAERHKQAQAEYEEKVRVYQESQQKQAQKGR
;
A
#
# COMPACT_ATOMS: atom_id res chain seq x y z
N MET A 1 -22.27 -56.38 44.55
CA MET A 1 -21.21 -55.63 43.84
C MET A 1 -21.70 -54.64 42.77
N LYS A 2 -22.90 -54.77 42.18
CA LYS A 2 -23.36 -53.88 41.09
C LYS A 2 -23.70 -52.43 41.49
N TRP A 3 -23.94 -52.15 42.77
CA TRP A 3 -24.34 -50.82 43.24
C TRP A 3 -23.14 -49.89 43.52
N VAL A 4 -21.97 -50.44 43.87
CA VAL A 4 -20.78 -49.64 44.22
C VAL A 4 -20.21 -48.89 43.01
N SER A 5 -20.19 -49.53 41.83
CA SER A 5 -19.76 -48.90 40.57
C SER A 5 -20.68 -47.77 40.12
N LEU A 6 -21.98 -47.84 40.43
CA LEU A 6 -22.94 -46.78 40.12
C LEU A 6 -22.70 -45.53 40.98
N PHE A 7 -22.42 -45.71 42.29
CA PHE A 7 -22.10 -44.60 43.18
C PHE A 7 -20.76 -43.92 42.83
N ILE A 8 -19.76 -44.71 42.42
CA ILE A 8 -18.47 -44.16 41.95
C ILE A 8 -18.67 -43.35 40.66
N GLY A 9 -19.47 -43.88 39.72
CA GLY A 9 -19.80 -43.15 38.48
C GLY A 9 -20.53 -41.82 38.74
N LEU A 10 -21.49 -41.80 39.67
CA LEU A 10 -22.20 -40.58 40.08
C LEU A 10 -21.29 -39.58 40.80
N ALA A 11 -20.36 -40.05 41.63
CA ALA A 11 -19.39 -39.17 42.31
C ALA A 11 -18.42 -38.52 41.31
N ILE A 12 -17.94 -39.27 40.32
CA ILE A 12 -17.08 -38.74 39.24
C ILE A 12 -17.86 -37.74 38.39
N LEU A 13 -19.11 -38.05 38.05
CA LEU A 13 -19.97 -37.13 37.29
C LEU A 13 -20.24 -35.84 38.08
N ALA A 14 -20.57 -35.94 39.37
CA ALA A 14 -20.77 -34.76 40.23
C ALA A 14 -19.48 -33.94 40.38
N TYR A 15 -18.33 -34.60 40.53
CA TYR A 15 -17.03 -33.93 40.58
C TYR A 15 -16.74 -33.18 39.27
N THR A 16 -16.87 -33.84 38.13
CA THR A 16 -16.63 -33.23 36.81
C THR A 16 -17.61 -32.09 36.51
N VAL A 17 -18.89 -32.25 36.81
CA VAL A 17 -19.89 -31.17 36.67
C VAL A 17 -19.53 -29.99 37.56
N ASN A 18 -19.15 -30.24 38.82
CA ASN A 18 -18.77 -29.18 39.73
C ASN A 18 -17.48 -28.46 39.28
N THR A 19 -16.44 -29.19 38.88
CA THR A 19 -15.15 -28.59 38.51
C THR A 19 -15.21 -27.86 37.18
N TYR A 20 -15.91 -28.40 36.19
CA TYR A 20 -15.91 -27.84 34.83
C TYR A 20 -17.08 -26.90 34.53
N TYR A 21 -18.20 -26.99 35.26
CA TYR A 21 -19.38 -26.17 34.98
C TYR A 21 -19.79 -25.26 36.15
N LEU A 22 -19.99 -25.80 37.35
CA LEU A 22 -20.55 -24.99 38.45
C LEU A 22 -19.52 -24.01 39.06
N LYS A 23 -18.30 -24.46 39.33
CA LYS A 23 -17.26 -23.63 39.96
C LYS A 23 -16.86 -22.42 39.08
N PRO A 24 -16.67 -22.55 37.75
CA PRO A 24 -16.46 -21.39 36.89
C PRO A 24 -17.63 -20.43 36.86
N GLN A 25 -18.87 -20.94 36.88
CA GLN A 25 -20.08 -20.11 36.86
C GLN A 25 -20.24 -19.31 38.16
N GLN A 26 -19.94 -19.92 39.31
CA GLN A 26 -19.92 -19.23 40.60
C GLN A 26 -18.80 -18.18 40.67
N ALA A 27 -17.62 -18.49 40.15
CA ALA A 27 -16.51 -17.53 40.06
C ALA A 27 -16.86 -16.35 39.15
N ALA A 28 -17.54 -16.60 38.02
CA ALA A 28 -18.02 -15.55 37.13
C ALA A 28 -19.13 -14.69 37.77
N GLN A 29 -20.05 -15.30 38.53
CA GLN A 29 -21.07 -14.57 39.28
C GLN A 29 -20.47 -13.73 40.40
N GLN A 30 -19.45 -14.22 41.12
CA GLN A 30 -18.71 -13.43 42.11
C GLN A 30 -17.91 -12.30 41.46
N ALA A 31 -17.19 -12.58 40.37
CA ALA A 31 -16.44 -11.57 39.63
C ALA A 31 -17.33 -10.47 39.02
N ALA A 32 -18.60 -10.76 38.72
CA ALA A 32 -19.57 -9.78 38.24
C ALA A 32 -20.16 -8.90 39.35
N LEU A 33 -20.08 -9.33 40.62
CA LEU A 33 -20.46 -8.53 41.79
C LEU A 33 -19.31 -7.65 42.27
N GLU A 34 -18.07 -8.04 41.97
CA GLU A 34 -16.90 -7.19 42.19
C GLU A 34 -16.85 -6.08 41.14
N PRO A 35 -16.54 -4.83 41.53
CA PRO A 35 -16.28 -3.78 40.56
C PRO A 35 -15.11 -4.22 39.66
N PRO A 36 -15.15 -3.92 38.35
CA PRO A 36 -14.10 -4.33 37.44
C PRO A 36 -12.74 -3.82 37.94
N PRO A 37 -11.65 -4.62 37.80
CA PRO A 37 -10.33 -4.18 38.20
C PRO A 37 -10.02 -2.86 37.51
N VAL A 38 -9.49 -1.90 38.28
CA VAL A 38 -9.05 -0.61 37.72
C VAL A 38 -8.06 -0.94 36.59
N PRO A 39 -8.24 -0.41 35.38
CA PRO A 39 -7.29 -0.65 34.31
C PRO A 39 -5.89 -0.28 34.81
N PRO A 40 -4.84 -1.09 34.50
CA PRO A 40 -3.49 -0.74 34.90
C PRO A 40 -3.21 0.69 34.43
N THR A 41 -2.60 1.51 35.29
CA THR A 41 -2.13 2.82 34.87
C THR A 41 -1.28 2.61 33.61
N PRO A 42 -1.53 3.36 32.52
CA PRO A 42 -0.65 3.32 31.36
C PRO A 42 0.79 3.45 31.85
N PRO A 43 1.74 2.63 31.33
CA PRO A 43 3.14 2.83 31.68
C PRO A 43 3.49 4.31 31.46
N VAL A 44 4.26 4.90 32.38
CA VAL A 44 4.79 6.26 32.20
C VAL A 44 5.42 6.28 30.81
N VAL A 45 4.84 7.07 29.90
CA VAL A 45 5.41 7.27 28.58
C VAL A 45 6.72 7.99 28.85
N GLU A 46 7.84 7.27 28.86
CA GLU A 46 9.15 7.89 28.74
C GLU A 46 9.05 8.80 27.53
N GLU A 47 9.19 10.12 27.74
CA GLU A 47 9.18 11.08 26.66
C GLU A 47 10.16 10.59 25.60
N ALA A 48 9.69 10.51 24.35
CA ALA A 48 10.53 10.05 23.26
C ALA A 48 11.85 10.83 23.30
N PRO A 49 13.01 10.16 23.19
CA PRO A 49 14.29 10.84 23.28
C PRO A 49 14.31 11.99 22.27
N PRO A 50 14.95 13.14 22.61
CA PRO A 50 14.98 14.28 21.72
C PRO A 50 15.51 13.86 20.34
N PRO A 51 14.96 14.41 19.24
CA PRO A 51 15.40 14.05 17.90
C PRO A 51 16.92 14.26 17.80
N VAL A 52 17.61 13.25 17.28
CA VAL A 52 19.09 13.25 17.18
C VAL A 52 19.61 14.41 16.33
N LEU A 53 18.79 14.91 15.41
CA LEU A 53 19.11 16.03 14.53
C LEU A 53 18.23 17.23 14.85
N ASP A 54 18.86 18.33 15.23
CA ASP A 54 18.19 19.63 15.33
C ASP A 54 18.03 20.27 13.94
N GLU A 55 17.25 21.35 13.84
CA GLU A 55 16.98 22.00 12.55
C GLU A 55 18.26 22.54 11.89
N LYS A 56 19.23 22.97 12.69
CA LYS A 56 20.53 23.46 12.19
C LYS A 56 21.35 22.33 11.58
N ALA A 57 21.36 21.15 12.19
CA ALA A 57 21.96 19.96 11.61
C ALA A 57 21.22 19.56 10.32
N MET A 58 19.89 19.59 10.32
CA MET A 58 19.08 19.31 9.12
C MET A 58 19.38 20.27 7.97
N GLU A 59 19.59 21.55 8.24
CA GLU A 59 20.02 22.52 7.23
C GLU A 59 21.37 22.13 6.60
N LYS A 60 22.34 21.70 7.42
CA LYS A 60 23.63 21.21 6.91
C LYS A 60 23.46 19.97 6.04
N ILE A 61 22.62 19.01 6.45
CA ILE A 61 22.32 17.82 5.64
C ILE A 61 21.72 18.21 4.29
N ARG A 62 20.75 19.15 4.26
CA ARG A 62 20.18 19.65 3.01
C ARG A 62 21.24 20.26 2.10
N LEU A 63 22.20 21.02 2.65
CA LEU A 63 23.31 21.58 1.87
C LEU A 63 24.25 20.48 1.34
N SER A 64 24.53 19.45 2.12
CA SER A 64 25.38 18.33 1.72
C SER A 64 24.83 17.49 0.57
N THR A 65 23.54 17.61 0.23
CA THR A 65 22.96 17.02 -1.00
C THR A 65 23.62 17.54 -2.29
N LYS A 66 24.37 18.66 -2.21
CA LYS A 66 25.08 19.30 -3.32
C LYS A 66 26.60 19.29 -3.14
N ASP A 67 27.11 18.43 -2.26
CA ASP A 67 28.56 18.28 -2.03
C ASP A 67 29.31 17.87 -3.32
N SER A 68 30.57 18.27 -3.44
CA SER A 68 31.42 17.87 -4.56
C SER A 68 31.63 16.36 -4.64
N THR A 69 31.57 15.66 -3.50
CA THR A 69 31.83 14.23 -3.37
C THR A 69 30.54 13.43 -3.54
N PRO A 70 30.43 12.52 -4.52
CA PRO A 70 29.20 11.77 -4.77
C PRO A 70 28.70 10.96 -3.57
N SER A 71 29.61 10.33 -2.82
CA SER A 71 29.23 9.57 -1.61
C SER A 71 28.59 10.46 -0.54
N VAL A 72 29.09 11.69 -0.35
CA VAL A 72 28.52 12.64 0.60
C VAL A 72 27.14 13.11 0.15
N ARG A 73 26.96 13.40 -1.15
CA ARG A 73 25.63 13.72 -1.70
C ARG A 73 24.63 12.61 -1.45
N TRP A 74 25.02 11.37 -1.76
CA TRP A 74 24.15 10.21 -1.58
C TRP A 74 23.77 10.00 -0.12
N GLU A 75 24.75 10.03 0.81
CA GLU A 75 24.44 9.83 2.23
C GLU A 75 23.57 10.94 2.81
N ALA A 76 23.73 12.19 2.34
CA ALA A 76 22.84 13.27 2.73
C ALA A 76 21.39 13.01 2.28
N VAL A 77 21.18 12.59 1.03
CA VAL A 77 19.85 12.24 0.51
C VAL A 77 19.29 11.00 1.21
N ASN A 78 20.12 9.98 1.42
CA ASN A 78 19.75 8.75 2.10
C ASN A 78 19.30 9.00 3.55
N LEU A 79 19.97 9.92 4.26
CA LEU A 79 19.53 10.35 5.59
C LEU A 79 18.17 11.06 5.54
N LEU A 80 17.91 11.92 4.55
CA LEU A 80 16.60 12.56 4.38
C LEU A 80 15.50 11.53 4.08
N VAL A 81 15.80 10.50 3.29
CA VAL A 81 14.89 9.40 2.99
C VAL A 81 14.59 8.56 4.24
N THR A 82 15.63 8.09 4.92
CA THR A 82 15.51 7.18 6.09
C THR A 82 14.94 7.87 7.33
N SER A 83 15.13 9.19 7.47
CA SER A 83 14.49 9.99 8.51
C SER A 83 13.02 10.33 8.23
N GLY A 84 12.50 9.99 7.04
CA GLY A 84 11.13 10.31 6.65
C GLY A 84 10.90 11.81 6.41
N HIS A 85 11.93 12.56 6.01
CA HIS A 85 11.80 13.99 5.73
C HIS A 85 10.70 14.23 4.67
N PRO A 86 9.80 15.21 4.85
CA PRO A 86 8.66 15.43 3.96
C PRO A 86 9.05 15.67 2.50
N ASP A 87 10.20 16.33 2.27
CA ASP A 87 10.72 16.59 0.92
C ASP A 87 11.63 15.48 0.35
N ALA A 88 11.73 14.30 0.99
CA ALA A 88 12.67 13.27 0.57
C ALA A 88 12.52 12.88 -0.92
N ASP A 89 11.28 12.77 -1.41
CA ASP A 89 11.00 12.50 -2.84
C ASP A 89 11.54 13.61 -3.74
N ARG A 90 11.43 14.87 -3.32
CA ARG A 90 11.94 16.02 -4.09
C ARG A 90 13.44 15.94 -4.25
N TYR A 91 14.18 15.56 -3.20
CA TYR A 91 15.63 15.41 -3.28
C TYR A 91 16.05 14.24 -4.16
N LEU A 92 15.36 13.09 -4.08
CA LEU A 92 15.61 11.96 -4.98
C LEU A 92 15.34 12.33 -6.46
N MET A 93 14.26 13.07 -6.74
CA MET A 93 13.97 13.59 -8.07
C MET A 93 15.04 14.59 -8.56
N GLU A 94 15.59 15.43 -7.66
CA GLU A 94 16.70 16.33 -7.99
C GLU A 94 17.98 15.56 -8.33
N VAL A 95 18.29 14.48 -7.60
CA VAL A 95 19.41 13.58 -7.93
C VAL A 95 19.21 12.96 -9.31
N LEU A 96 18.03 12.38 -9.59
CA LEU A 96 17.72 11.80 -10.90
C LEU A 96 17.81 12.83 -12.04
N GLU A 97 17.38 14.07 -11.83
CA GLU A 97 17.38 15.08 -12.90
C GLU A 97 18.76 15.70 -13.15
N ARG A 98 19.62 15.81 -12.13
CA ARG A 98 20.77 16.73 -12.18
C ARG A 98 22.09 16.15 -11.72
N ASP A 99 22.12 15.00 -11.06
CA ASP A 99 23.38 14.46 -10.57
C ASP A 99 24.26 14.01 -11.74
N THR A 100 25.55 14.36 -11.67
CA THR A 100 26.50 14.03 -12.73
C THR A 100 26.82 12.54 -12.76
N GLU A 101 26.74 11.86 -11.61
CA GLU A 101 27.09 10.45 -11.50
C GLU A 101 25.91 9.55 -11.88
N PRO A 102 26.03 8.74 -12.95
CA PRO A 102 24.96 7.81 -13.35
C PRO A 102 24.54 6.85 -12.26
N GLU A 103 25.49 6.41 -11.43
CA GLU A 103 25.21 5.49 -10.33
C GLU A 103 24.25 6.12 -9.31
N LEU A 104 24.40 7.41 -8.99
CA LEU A 104 23.50 8.11 -8.07
C LEU A 104 22.10 8.26 -8.69
N ARG A 105 22.02 8.53 -10.00
CA ARG A 105 20.74 8.59 -10.71
C ARG A 105 20.01 7.24 -10.72
N LEU A 106 20.75 6.14 -10.91
CA LEU A 106 20.21 4.78 -10.78
C LEU A 106 19.69 4.50 -9.37
N ARG A 107 20.49 4.79 -8.34
CA ARG A 107 20.07 4.61 -6.94
C ARG A 107 18.84 5.45 -6.60
N ALA A 108 18.72 6.66 -7.15
CA ALA A 108 17.54 7.49 -6.99
C ALA A 108 16.30 6.83 -7.60
N ILE A 109 16.40 6.25 -8.81
CA ILE A 109 15.31 5.47 -9.42
C ILE A 109 14.94 4.28 -8.54
N ASP A 110 15.92 3.50 -8.08
CA ASP A 110 15.66 2.32 -7.25
C ASP A 110 14.97 2.67 -5.93
N THR A 111 15.32 3.82 -5.35
CA THR A 111 14.68 4.34 -4.14
C THR A 111 13.28 4.88 -4.41
N LEU A 112 13.05 5.52 -5.56
CA LEU A 112 11.74 6.03 -5.98
C LEU A 112 10.78 4.92 -6.47
N ARG A 113 11.31 3.82 -7.02
CA ARG A 113 10.57 2.71 -7.63
C ARG A 113 9.42 2.18 -6.75
N PRO A 114 9.65 1.83 -5.45
CA PRO A 114 8.57 1.35 -4.58
C PRO A 114 7.68 2.45 -4.01
N ARG A 115 7.99 3.74 -4.20
CA ARG A 115 7.25 4.84 -3.57
C ARG A 115 5.97 5.16 -4.34
N PRO A 116 4.82 5.28 -3.68
CA PRO A 116 3.56 5.56 -4.35
C PRO A 116 3.45 7.03 -4.77
N GLY A 117 2.48 7.33 -5.64
CA GLY A 117 2.04 8.70 -5.90
C GLY A 117 2.44 9.22 -7.29
N GLU A 118 1.50 9.92 -7.91
CA GLU A 118 1.64 10.42 -9.28
C GLU A 118 2.82 11.39 -9.43
N ALA A 119 3.17 12.14 -8.37
CA ALA A 119 4.33 13.02 -8.36
C ALA A 119 5.65 12.25 -8.58
N VAL A 120 5.81 11.08 -7.94
CA VAL A 120 6.96 10.19 -8.13
C VAL A 120 6.96 9.65 -9.56
N SER A 121 5.79 9.22 -10.07
CA SER A 121 5.65 8.75 -11.47
C SER A 121 6.09 9.81 -12.47
N LYS A 122 5.67 11.06 -12.27
CA LYS A 122 6.08 12.21 -13.09
C LYS A 122 7.58 12.49 -12.99
N GLY A 123 8.16 12.35 -11.80
CA GLY A 123 9.60 12.46 -11.60
C GLY A 123 10.40 11.42 -12.39
N LEU A 124 9.96 10.15 -12.34
CA LEU A 124 10.60 9.03 -13.05
C LEU A 124 10.62 9.21 -14.58
N LEU A 125 9.67 9.97 -15.16
CA LEU A 125 9.70 10.32 -16.59
C LEU A 125 10.98 11.04 -17.02
N LYS A 126 11.68 11.71 -16.09
CA LYS A 126 12.96 12.37 -16.39
C LYS A 126 14.05 11.35 -16.73
N GLY A 127 14.08 10.21 -16.06
CA GLY A 127 15.04 9.14 -16.32
C GLY A 127 14.91 8.53 -17.72
N LEU A 128 13.73 8.63 -18.37
CA LEU A 128 13.55 8.18 -19.76
C LEU A 128 14.35 9.00 -20.78
N LYS A 129 14.84 10.19 -20.40
CA LYS A 129 15.63 11.09 -21.26
C LYS A 129 17.09 11.19 -20.82
N ASP A 130 17.51 10.31 -19.91
CA ASP A 130 18.87 10.30 -19.40
C ASP A 130 19.90 10.01 -20.50
N SER A 131 21.11 10.55 -20.37
CA SER A 131 22.20 10.26 -21.30
C SER A 131 22.64 8.79 -21.24
N GLU A 132 22.56 8.18 -20.06
CA GLU A 132 23.01 6.82 -19.83
C GLU A 132 21.90 5.80 -20.11
N PRO A 133 22.14 4.79 -20.98
CA PRO A 133 21.15 3.77 -21.30
C PRO A 133 20.63 3.01 -20.07
N GLU A 134 21.50 2.72 -19.10
CA GLU A 134 21.11 2.01 -17.87
C GLU A 134 20.07 2.79 -17.07
N VAL A 135 20.19 4.12 -17.00
CA VAL A 135 19.23 4.98 -16.30
C VAL A 135 17.89 4.98 -17.04
N ARG A 136 17.91 5.03 -18.38
CA ARG A 136 16.69 4.93 -19.20
C ARG A 136 15.98 3.58 -19.02
N LEU A 137 16.73 2.48 -18.99
CA LEU A 137 16.21 1.14 -18.73
C LEU A 137 15.56 1.05 -17.34
N ALA A 138 16.26 1.52 -16.30
CA ALA A 138 15.73 1.52 -14.93
C ALA A 138 14.44 2.35 -14.83
N ALA A 139 14.37 3.49 -15.50
CA ALA A 139 13.16 4.32 -15.54
C ALA A 139 12.00 3.62 -16.26
N LEU A 140 12.25 2.92 -17.38
CA LEU A 140 11.25 2.11 -18.08
C LEU A 140 10.69 1.03 -17.18
N GLU A 141 11.54 0.28 -16.48
CA GLU A 141 11.14 -0.76 -15.54
C GLU A 141 10.28 -0.19 -14.41
N ALA A 142 10.75 0.90 -13.79
CA ALA A 142 10.06 1.54 -12.69
C ALA A 142 8.67 2.03 -13.10
N LEU A 143 8.54 2.66 -14.28
CA LEU A 143 7.26 3.18 -14.78
C LEU A 143 6.28 2.08 -15.24
N THR A 144 6.77 0.95 -15.75
CA THR A 144 5.93 -0.17 -16.22
C THR A 144 5.06 -0.74 -15.10
N GLN A 145 5.56 -0.72 -13.86
CA GLN A 145 4.90 -1.31 -12.69
C GLN A 145 3.85 -0.37 -12.05
N ARG A 146 3.73 0.86 -12.55
CA ARG A 146 2.88 1.89 -11.92
C ARG A 146 1.52 1.99 -12.58
N GLU A 147 0.49 2.24 -11.78
CA GLU A 147 -0.89 2.36 -12.26
C GLU A 147 -1.47 3.78 -12.19
N ASP A 148 -0.78 4.67 -11.48
CA ASP A 148 -1.19 6.06 -11.21
C ASP A 148 -0.86 7.02 -12.38
N LEU A 149 -0.15 6.54 -13.40
CA LEU A 149 0.22 7.29 -14.59
C LEU A 149 0.20 6.36 -15.81
N ASP A 150 -0.24 6.87 -16.97
CA ASP A 150 -0.01 6.22 -18.26
C ASP A 150 1.22 6.86 -18.94
N PRO A 151 2.39 6.19 -18.94
CA PRO A 151 3.61 6.75 -19.51
C PRO A 151 3.73 6.51 -21.03
N SER A 152 2.71 5.93 -21.69
CA SER A 152 2.79 5.48 -23.09
C SER A 152 3.38 6.52 -24.06
N ARG A 153 2.99 7.80 -23.91
CA ARG A 153 3.49 8.89 -24.76
C ARG A 153 5.00 9.10 -24.62
N TRP A 154 5.54 8.98 -23.42
CA TRP A 154 6.99 9.16 -23.21
C TRP A 154 7.75 7.90 -23.62
N VAL A 155 7.20 6.72 -23.34
CA VAL A 155 7.80 5.45 -23.74
C VAL A 155 7.86 5.31 -25.26
N SER A 156 6.88 5.84 -26.01
CA SER A 156 6.90 5.76 -27.48
C SER A 156 8.11 6.46 -28.12
N ASP A 157 8.64 7.50 -27.49
CA ASP A 157 9.83 8.20 -27.99
C ASP A 157 11.07 7.29 -27.96
N LEU A 158 11.13 6.33 -27.02
CA LEU A 158 12.28 5.43 -26.82
C LEU A 158 12.29 4.25 -27.79
N VAL A 159 11.27 4.08 -28.63
CA VAL A 159 11.29 3.06 -29.70
C VAL A 159 12.39 3.36 -30.74
N GLY A 160 12.76 4.63 -30.89
CA GLY A 160 13.87 5.09 -31.73
C GLY A 160 15.18 5.33 -30.99
N ASP A 161 15.32 4.87 -29.74
CA ASP A 161 16.49 5.11 -28.91
C ASP A 161 17.81 4.60 -29.55
N SER A 162 18.93 5.25 -29.26
CA SER A 162 20.24 4.85 -29.78
C SER A 162 20.69 3.47 -29.27
N ASP A 163 20.38 3.13 -28.01
CA ASP A 163 20.73 1.84 -27.41
C ASP A 163 19.65 0.80 -27.75
N GLU A 164 20.07 -0.35 -28.29
CA GLU A 164 19.17 -1.42 -28.71
C GLU A 164 18.35 -2.04 -27.59
N ARG A 165 18.92 -2.09 -26.37
CA ARG A 165 18.27 -2.66 -25.19
C ARG A 165 17.13 -1.75 -24.75
N VAL A 166 17.35 -0.43 -24.84
CA VAL A 166 16.32 0.57 -24.56
C VAL A 166 15.18 0.48 -25.57
N ARG A 167 15.47 0.37 -26.88
CA ARG A 167 14.43 0.17 -27.89
C ARG A 167 13.58 -1.08 -27.62
N LEU A 168 14.24 -2.20 -27.32
CA LEU A 168 13.58 -3.46 -27.01
C LEU A 168 12.70 -3.35 -25.76
N ALA A 169 13.22 -2.72 -24.69
CA ALA A 169 12.48 -2.49 -23.46
C ALA A 169 11.27 -1.59 -23.70
N ALA A 170 11.41 -0.51 -24.47
CA ALA A 170 10.31 0.40 -24.79
C ALA A 170 9.15 -0.32 -25.51
N ILE A 171 9.44 -1.15 -26.52
CA ILE A 171 8.43 -1.95 -27.22
C ILE A 171 7.72 -2.91 -26.27
N ARG A 172 8.46 -3.60 -25.39
CA ARG A 172 7.88 -4.49 -24.37
C ARG A 172 6.97 -3.75 -23.40
N THR A 173 7.43 -2.60 -22.90
CA THR A 173 6.63 -1.76 -22.01
C THR A 173 5.34 -1.28 -22.68
N LEU A 174 5.39 -0.83 -23.94
CA LEU A 174 4.18 -0.42 -24.68
C LEU A 174 3.18 -1.56 -24.83
N ASN A 175 3.65 -2.79 -25.11
CA ASN A 175 2.76 -3.95 -25.17
C ASN A 175 2.07 -4.19 -23.82
N ILE A 176 2.81 -4.16 -22.71
CA ILE A 176 2.25 -4.32 -21.35
C ILE A 176 1.21 -3.22 -21.04
N LEU A 177 1.52 -1.97 -21.37
CA LEU A 177 0.60 -0.85 -21.14
C LEU A 177 -0.67 -0.98 -21.99
N ASN A 178 -0.55 -1.44 -23.23
CA ASN A 178 -1.68 -1.69 -24.11
C ASN A 178 -2.58 -2.82 -23.59
N GLU A 179 -1.99 -3.95 -23.17
CA GLU A 179 -2.73 -5.05 -22.56
C GLU A 179 -3.49 -4.60 -21.32
N ARG A 180 -2.85 -3.84 -20.43
CA ARG A 180 -3.50 -3.27 -19.25
C ARG A 180 -4.67 -2.34 -19.61
N ARG A 181 -4.50 -1.50 -20.63
CA ARG A 181 -5.55 -0.59 -21.13
C ARG A 181 -6.75 -1.37 -21.67
N GLU A 182 -6.52 -2.39 -22.47
CA GLU A 182 -7.58 -3.23 -23.03
C GLU A 182 -8.32 -4.02 -21.93
N THR A 183 -7.61 -4.52 -20.93
CA THR A 183 -8.24 -5.15 -19.75
C THR A 183 -9.14 -4.16 -19.00
N LYS A 184 -8.64 -2.96 -18.67
CA LYS A 184 -9.45 -1.92 -18.00
C LYS A 184 -10.68 -1.54 -18.82
N LYS A 185 -10.55 -1.46 -20.15
CA LYS A 185 -11.67 -1.19 -21.07
C LYS A 185 -12.72 -2.29 -21.04
N ARG A 186 -12.32 -3.57 -21.07
CA ARG A 186 -13.25 -4.72 -20.97
C ARG A 186 -13.99 -4.73 -19.64
N GLU A 187 -13.28 -4.56 -18.53
CA GLU A 187 -13.89 -4.48 -17.20
C GLU A 187 -14.89 -3.32 -17.11
N ALA A 188 -14.57 -2.15 -17.65
CA ALA A 188 -15.48 -1.01 -17.67
C ALA A 188 -16.76 -1.32 -18.49
N ALA A 189 -16.63 -1.98 -19.63
CA ALA A 189 -17.76 -2.39 -20.45
C ALA A 189 -18.64 -3.42 -19.75
N GLU A 190 -18.04 -4.39 -19.05
CA GLU A 190 -18.78 -5.39 -18.25
C GLU A 190 -19.53 -4.75 -17.09
N ARG A 191 -18.88 -3.84 -16.35
CA ARG A 191 -19.52 -3.08 -15.25
C ARG A 191 -20.70 -2.26 -15.77
N HIS A 192 -20.55 -1.59 -16.92
CA HIS A 192 -21.64 -0.85 -17.54
C HIS A 192 -22.81 -1.78 -17.92
N LYS A 193 -22.53 -2.92 -18.55
CA LYS A 193 -23.55 -3.91 -18.91
C LYS A 193 -24.30 -4.44 -17.68
N GLN A 194 -23.57 -4.74 -16.59
CA GLN A 194 -24.16 -5.19 -15.32
C GLN A 194 -25.04 -4.10 -14.70
N ALA A 195 -24.55 -2.85 -14.64
CA ALA A 195 -25.31 -1.73 -14.11
C ALA A 195 -26.59 -1.47 -14.91
N GLN A 196 -26.54 -1.61 -16.24
CA GLN A 196 -27.72 -1.50 -17.08
C GLN A 196 -28.73 -2.62 -16.82
N ALA A 197 -28.29 -3.87 -16.72
CA ALA A 197 -29.17 -5.00 -16.41
C ALA A 197 -29.82 -4.84 -15.02
N GLU A 198 -29.06 -4.38 -14.02
CA GLU A 198 -29.59 -4.09 -12.68
C GLU A 198 -30.63 -2.96 -12.70
N TYR A 199 -30.39 -1.91 -13.48
CA TYR A 199 -31.35 -0.81 -13.65
C TYR A 199 -32.65 -1.30 -14.31
N GLU A 200 -32.56 -2.05 -15.41
CA GLU A 200 -33.71 -2.62 -16.12
C GLU A 200 -34.53 -3.54 -15.20
N GLU A 201 -33.87 -4.37 -14.39
CA GLU A 201 -34.51 -5.21 -13.39
C GLU A 201 -35.26 -4.39 -12.33
N LYS A 202 -34.63 -3.35 -11.77
CA LYS A 202 -35.26 -2.44 -10.79
C LYS A 202 -36.48 -1.75 -11.39
N VAL A 203 -36.40 -1.30 -12.64
CA VAL A 203 -37.54 -0.70 -13.35
C VAL A 203 -38.68 -1.71 -13.52
N ARG A 204 -38.39 -2.95 -13.91
CA ARG A 204 -39.41 -4.00 -14.04
C ARG A 204 -40.11 -4.28 -12.71
N VAL A 205 -39.36 -4.49 -11.63
CA VAL A 205 -39.90 -4.72 -10.28
C VAL A 205 -40.77 -3.55 -9.81
N TYR A 206 -40.33 -2.31 -10.07
CA TYR A 206 -41.12 -1.12 -9.76
C TYR A 206 -42.46 -1.12 -10.51
N GLN A 207 -42.46 -1.37 -11.82
CA GLN A 207 -43.68 -1.41 -12.63
C GLN A 207 -44.65 -2.51 -12.16
N GLU A 208 -44.15 -3.71 -11.86
CA GLU A 208 -44.98 -4.80 -11.31
C GLU A 208 -45.61 -4.43 -9.96
N SER A 209 -44.87 -3.72 -9.10
CA SER A 209 -45.39 -3.25 -7.81
C SER A 209 -46.53 -2.25 -7.99
N GLN A 210 -46.41 -1.32 -8.95
CA GLN A 210 -47.45 -0.33 -9.27
C GLN A 210 -48.71 -1.00 -9.82
N GLN A 211 -48.55 -1.99 -10.71
CA GLN A 211 -49.68 -2.75 -11.26
C GLN A 211 -50.43 -3.53 -10.16
N LYS A 212 -49.71 -4.20 -9.26
CA LYS A 212 -50.31 -4.94 -8.12
C LYS A 212 -51.06 -4.00 -7.17
N GLN A 213 -50.54 -2.79 -6.92
CA GLN A 213 -51.24 -1.79 -6.09
C GLN A 213 -52.52 -1.29 -6.77
N ALA A 214 -52.48 -1.01 -8.08
CA ALA A 214 -53.66 -0.58 -8.83
C ALA A 214 -54.77 -1.64 -8.88
N GLN A 215 -54.42 -2.94 -8.86
CA GLN A 215 -55.39 -4.04 -8.84
C GLN A 215 -56.04 -4.27 -7.47
N LYS A 216 -55.35 -3.96 -6.36
CA LYS A 216 -55.89 -4.12 -4.99
C LYS A 216 -56.82 -2.98 -4.55
N GLY A 217 -56.80 -1.84 -5.23
CA GLY A 217 -57.63 -0.67 -4.94
C GLY A 217 -58.96 -0.61 -5.71
N ARG A 218 -59.29 -1.64 -6.50
CA ARG A 218 -60.57 -1.82 -7.20
C ARG A 218 -61.36 -2.95 -6.56
#